data_AF-A0A944TRZ9-F1
#
_entry.id   AF-A0A944TRZ9-F1
#
_cell.length_a   1.000
_cell.length_b   1.000
_cell.length_c   1.000
_cell.angle_alpha   90.00
_cell.angle_beta   90.00
_cell.angle_gamma   90.00
#
_symmetry.space_group_name_H-M   'P 1'
#
loop_
_entity.id
_entity.type
_entity.pdbx_description
1 polymer ?
#
loop_
_entity_poly.entity_id
_entity_poly.type
_entity_poly.pdbx_seq_one_letter_code
_entity_poly.pdbx_strand_id
1 'polypeptide(L)'
;MKSFIIAAMLALTTSFGIAASEVDSDRFNYSGVRGNHQMNLSTETTKIEYRWVQVPYQEQECRNETRYRQVCRTVPGRRVCHTEPGRQVCRVRQICRTTPGGQRRCHNQRVCRMQPGRRVCRTTPPTRQCRQEPYNQRICRTVTRYRQERRAYTVVDHRTNATVLFSFINATVGGVTDFSINANLNRSQLTFRAEDNSSPRRVAVEVRRLSHDNRGSQTVINDNHAVTLHTASEFFSALTTPLVAAEVTGGNLAVTTGKLSALKNESLTLRIAVNGAIRFDRELNPGEYQTVVFNSQEQIILPIARLANLSTGEVADITFRISTDRTKVLNHAQFIDWEESATFRRVVR
;
A
#
# COMPACT_ATOMS: atom_id res chain seq x y z
N MET A 1 5.84 -44.83 -37.71
CA MET A 1 7.10 -44.10 -37.99
C MET A 1 6.79 -42.62 -37.89
N LYS A 2 7.04 -42.03 -36.72
CA LYS A 2 8.11 -41.02 -36.48
C LYS A 2 7.96 -39.77 -37.35
N SER A 3 7.49 -38.67 -36.74
CA SER A 3 8.22 -37.38 -36.75
C SER A 3 7.61 -36.43 -35.72
N PHE A 4 8.36 -36.28 -34.64
CA PHE A 4 8.22 -35.25 -33.61
C PHE A 4 8.70 -33.92 -34.19
N ILE A 5 7.87 -32.87 -34.17
CA ILE A 5 8.33 -31.49 -34.29
C ILE A 5 7.96 -30.78 -32.98
N ILE A 6 8.96 -30.71 -32.11
CA ILE A 6 8.96 -29.91 -30.89
C ILE A 6 9.27 -28.48 -31.33
N ALA A 7 8.23 -27.67 -31.50
CA ALA A 7 8.37 -26.23 -31.62
C ALA A 7 8.46 -25.64 -30.21
N ALA A 8 9.68 -25.40 -29.77
CA ALA A 8 10.01 -24.67 -28.55
C ALA A 8 9.67 -23.18 -28.74
N MET A 9 8.41 -22.80 -28.46
CA MET A 9 8.07 -21.40 -28.20
C MET A 9 8.59 -21.04 -26.81
N LEU A 10 9.73 -20.36 -26.78
CA LEU A 10 10.21 -19.59 -25.65
C LEU A 10 9.13 -18.56 -25.26
N ALA A 11 8.38 -18.86 -24.19
CA ALA A 11 7.58 -17.87 -23.50
C ALA A 11 8.53 -16.90 -22.80
N LEU A 12 8.82 -15.75 -23.43
CA LEU A 12 9.28 -14.56 -22.72
C LEU A 12 8.14 -14.10 -21.81
N THR A 13 8.08 -14.66 -20.60
CA THR A 13 7.28 -14.08 -19.52
C THR A 13 7.99 -12.81 -19.07
N THR A 14 7.64 -11.68 -19.70
CA THR A 14 7.82 -10.37 -19.09
C THR A 14 7.12 -10.42 -17.73
N SER A 15 7.90 -10.40 -16.66
CA SER A 15 7.42 -10.28 -15.30
C SER A 15 6.75 -8.92 -15.13
N PHE A 16 5.48 -8.82 -15.54
CA PHE A 16 4.60 -7.74 -15.14
C PHE A 16 4.58 -7.75 -13.62
N GLY A 17 4.99 -6.63 -13.01
CA GLY A 17 4.88 -6.44 -11.56
C GLY A 17 3.42 -6.60 -11.18
N ILE A 18 3.08 -7.75 -10.58
CA ILE A 18 1.76 -7.98 -10.00
C ILE A 18 1.69 -7.03 -8.81
N ALA A 19 1.00 -5.90 -8.99
CA ALA A 19 0.60 -5.07 -7.87
C ALA A 19 -0.35 -5.92 -7.01
N ALA A 20 0.17 -6.47 -5.92
CA ALA A 20 -0.64 -7.14 -4.91
C ALA A 20 -1.56 -6.08 -4.32
N SER A 21 -2.86 -6.17 -4.62
CA SER A 21 -3.87 -5.38 -3.93
C SER A 21 -4.43 -6.21 -2.80
N GLU A 22 -4.44 -5.64 -1.61
CA GLU A 22 -5.14 -6.23 -0.48
C GLU A 22 -6.64 -6.19 -0.75
N VAL A 23 -7.31 -7.30 -0.49
CA VAL A 23 -8.76 -7.44 -0.54
C VAL A 23 -9.22 -7.41 0.90
N ASP A 24 -10.10 -6.46 1.23
CA ASP A 24 -10.71 -6.38 2.55
C ASP A 24 -12.16 -6.84 2.48
N SER A 25 -12.62 -7.57 3.49
CA SER A 25 -13.97 -8.11 3.52
C SER A 25 -14.54 -8.11 4.92
N ASP A 26 -15.81 -7.75 5.03
CA ASP A 26 -16.56 -7.74 6.28
C ASP A 26 -17.90 -8.45 6.07
N ARG A 27 -18.42 -9.05 7.13
CA ARG A 27 -19.64 -9.86 7.11
C ARG A 27 -20.47 -9.58 8.35
N PHE A 28 -21.76 -9.34 8.17
CA PHE A 28 -22.72 -9.38 9.27
C PHE A 28 -23.88 -10.32 8.96
N ASN A 29 -24.49 -10.81 10.05
CA ASN A 29 -25.70 -11.61 10.01
C ASN A 29 -26.85 -10.80 10.59
N TYR A 30 -27.97 -10.79 9.88
CA TYR A 30 -29.19 -10.12 10.24
C TYR A 30 -30.22 -11.13 10.72
N SER A 31 -30.58 -11.04 12.01
CA SER A 31 -31.50 -11.98 12.67
C SER A 31 -32.90 -11.39 12.93
N GLY A 32 -33.31 -10.37 12.16
CA GLY A 32 -34.66 -9.78 12.26
C GLY A 32 -34.83 -8.62 13.24
N VAL A 33 -33.77 -8.19 13.93
CA VAL A 33 -33.82 -7.02 14.83
C VAL A 33 -33.75 -5.74 14.00
N ARG A 34 -34.60 -4.75 14.27
CA ARG A 34 -34.49 -3.44 13.59
C ARG A 34 -33.16 -2.78 13.98
N GLY A 35 -32.40 -2.33 13.00
CA GLY A 35 -31.12 -1.69 13.25
C GLY A 35 -30.44 -1.26 11.97
N ASN A 36 -29.53 -0.30 12.11
CA ASN A 36 -28.57 0.03 11.09
C ASN A 36 -27.33 -0.83 11.30
N HIS A 37 -26.85 -1.48 10.26
CA HIS A 37 -25.58 -2.21 10.26
C HIS A 37 -24.57 -1.43 9.44
N GLN A 38 -23.40 -1.16 10.02
CA GLN A 38 -22.33 -0.46 9.36
C GLN A 38 -21.14 -1.39 9.18
N MET A 39 -20.60 -1.45 7.97
CA MET A 39 -19.33 -2.08 7.64
C MET A 39 -18.32 -1.01 7.28
N ASN A 40 -17.09 -1.15 7.78
CA ASN A 40 -15.98 -0.27 7.44
C ASN A 40 -14.89 -1.12 6.80
N LEU A 41 -14.61 -0.87 5.52
CA LEU A 41 -13.60 -1.59 4.74
C LEU A 41 -12.48 -0.63 4.34
N SER A 42 -11.25 -1.12 4.32
CA SER A 42 -10.08 -0.35 3.92
C SER A 42 -9.14 -1.21 3.10
N THR A 43 -8.80 -0.75 1.90
CA THR A 43 -7.74 -1.37 1.09
C THR A 43 -6.66 -0.39 0.73
N GLU A 44 -5.43 -0.91 0.64
CA GLU A 44 -4.27 -0.17 0.19
C GLU A 44 -3.66 -0.86 -1.02
N THR A 45 -3.30 -0.06 -2.02
CA THR A 45 -2.44 -0.49 -3.11
C THR A 45 -1.08 0.12 -2.91
N THR A 46 -0.04 -0.70 -3.06
CA THR A 46 1.35 -0.25 -2.91
C THR A 46 2.07 -0.29 -4.26
N LYS A 47 3.04 0.62 -4.43
CA LYS A 47 3.97 0.63 -5.55
C LYS A 47 5.40 0.66 -5.05
N ILE A 48 6.32 0.20 -5.89
CA ILE A 48 7.75 0.28 -5.62
C ILE A 48 8.30 1.59 -6.20
N GLU A 49 8.80 2.47 -5.34
CA GLU A 49 9.53 3.66 -5.71
C GLU A 49 11.03 3.48 -5.48
N TYR A 50 11.84 3.87 -6.45
CA TYR A 50 13.30 3.88 -6.30
C TYR A 50 13.76 5.24 -5.83
N ARG A 51 14.42 5.30 -4.67
CA ARG A 51 14.98 6.54 -4.10
C ARG A 51 16.50 6.44 -4.00
N TRP A 52 17.17 7.57 -4.21
CA TRP A 52 18.61 7.68 -4.00
C TRP A 52 18.89 7.80 -2.49
N VAL A 53 19.74 6.94 -1.98
CA VAL A 53 20.15 6.89 -0.57
C VAL A 53 21.66 6.98 -0.48
N GLN A 54 22.16 7.75 0.48
CA GLN A 54 23.58 7.76 0.78
C GLN A 54 23.92 6.55 1.65
N VAL A 55 24.79 5.69 1.12
CA VAL A 55 25.24 4.48 1.82
C VAL A 55 26.69 4.67 2.23
N PRO A 56 27.00 4.58 3.53
CA PRO A 56 28.37 4.71 4.00
C PRO A 56 29.18 3.47 3.58
N TYR A 57 30.40 3.69 3.13
CA TYR A 57 31.39 2.64 2.91
C TYR A 57 32.74 3.06 3.52
N GLN A 58 33.53 2.07 3.90
CA GLN A 58 34.86 2.27 4.45
C GLN A 58 35.89 2.21 3.31
N GLU A 59 36.72 3.23 3.19
CA GLU A 59 37.85 3.27 2.26
C GLU A 59 39.14 3.47 3.07
N GLN A 60 40.18 2.71 2.74
CA GLN A 60 41.48 2.85 3.38
C GLN A 60 42.30 3.90 2.64
N GLU A 61 42.43 5.09 3.22
CA GLU A 61 43.30 6.13 2.70
C GLU A 61 44.69 6.00 3.31
N CYS A 62 45.69 5.75 2.48
CA CYS A 62 47.08 5.75 2.89
C CYS A 62 47.81 6.98 2.34
N ARG A 63 48.52 7.70 3.21
CA ARG A 63 49.44 8.76 2.80
C ARG A 63 50.84 8.51 3.35
N ASN A 64 51.85 8.93 2.61
CA ASN A 64 53.23 8.91 3.07
C ASN A 64 53.48 10.17 3.89
N GLU A 65 53.80 10.01 5.17
CA GLU A 65 54.25 11.12 6.03
C GLU A 65 55.76 10.99 6.26
N THR A 66 56.48 12.09 6.04
CA THR A 66 57.90 12.16 6.43
C THR A 66 57.97 12.39 7.93
N ARG A 67 58.56 11.43 8.65
CA ARG A 67 58.84 11.52 10.09
C ARG A 67 60.34 11.50 10.32
N TYR A 68 60.76 11.96 11.49
CA TYR A 68 62.17 12.02 11.86
C TYR A 68 62.45 11.03 12.98
N ARG A 69 63.47 10.19 12.79
CA ARG A 69 64.00 9.35 13.87
C ARG A 69 65.33 9.90 14.33
N GLN A 70 65.56 9.91 15.63
CA GLN A 70 66.84 10.31 16.19
C GLN A 70 67.82 9.15 16.10
N VAL A 71 68.85 9.28 15.26
CA VAL A 71 69.94 8.31 15.16
C VAL A 71 71.15 8.90 15.86
N CYS A 72 71.57 8.25 16.94
CA CYS A 72 72.74 8.65 17.70
C CYS A 72 73.89 7.70 17.42
N ARG A 73 75.08 8.27 17.18
CA ARG A 73 76.34 7.52 17.14
C ARG A 73 77.29 8.06 18.18
N THR A 74 78.00 7.17 18.86
CA THR A 74 79.05 7.54 19.80
C THR A 74 80.34 7.78 19.01
N VAL A 75 80.85 9.00 19.06
CA VAL A 75 82.15 9.31 18.47
C VAL A 75 83.22 9.04 19.53
N PRO A 76 84.22 8.18 19.25
CA PRO A 76 85.25 7.84 20.21
C PRO A 76 86.04 9.10 20.64
N GLY A 77 86.41 9.14 21.91
CA GLY A 77 87.23 10.21 22.47
C GLY A 77 88.60 10.29 21.81
N ARG A 78 89.17 11.49 21.73
CA ARG A 78 90.53 11.70 21.19
C ARG A 78 91.42 12.37 22.22
N ARG A 79 92.70 11.99 22.22
CA ARG A 79 93.73 12.61 23.06
C ARG A 79 94.28 13.82 22.33
N VAL A 80 93.98 15.01 22.83
CA VAL A 80 94.49 16.28 22.27
C VAL A 80 95.65 16.73 23.13
N CYS A 81 96.84 16.83 22.53
CA CYS A 81 98.03 17.31 23.22
C CYS A 81 98.40 18.70 22.72
N HIS A 82 98.60 19.63 23.64
CA HIS A 82 99.13 20.96 23.35
C HIS A 82 100.34 21.25 24.26
N THR A 83 101.22 22.12 23.82
CA THR A 83 102.42 22.50 24.57
C THR A 83 102.13 23.79 25.33
N GLU A 84 102.20 23.75 26.66
CA GLU A 84 102.09 24.96 27.49
C GLU A 84 103.47 25.63 27.59
N PRO A 85 103.57 26.96 27.40
CA PRO A 85 104.83 27.69 27.60
C PRO A 85 105.26 27.67 29.08
N GLY A 86 106.57 27.77 29.31
CA GLY A 86 107.14 27.80 30.67
C GLY A 86 106.63 29.01 31.46
N ARG A 87 106.44 28.83 32.77
CA ARG A 87 105.95 29.89 33.67
C ARG A 87 106.89 30.07 34.86
N GLN A 88 107.06 31.32 35.28
CA GLN A 88 107.85 31.65 36.47
C GLN A 88 107.00 31.47 37.72
N VAL A 89 107.44 30.61 38.64
CA VAL A 89 106.75 30.35 39.90
C VAL A 89 107.57 30.96 41.04
N CYS A 90 106.98 31.92 41.75
CA CYS A 90 107.60 32.61 42.88
C CYS A 90 107.02 32.14 44.21
N ARG A 91 107.88 31.81 45.19
CA ARG A 91 107.49 31.51 46.57
C ARG A 91 108.18 32.47 47.53
N VAL A 92 107.48 32.90 48.58
CA VAL A 92 108.01 33.78 49.61
C VAL A 92 108.51 32.92 50.78
N ARG A 93 109.74 33.16 51.25
CA ARG A 93 110.37 32.47 52.38
C ARG A 93 110.73 33.49 53.45
N GLN A 94 110.33 33.27 54.71
CA GLN A 94 110.61 34.16 55.83
C GLN A 94 111.95 33.81 56.49
N ILE A 95 112.83 34.79 56.66
CA ILE A 95 114.15 34.63 57.29
C ILE A 95 114.21 35.53 58.53
N CYS A 96 114.56 34.96 59.68
CA CYS A 96 114.60 35.68 60.96
C CYS A 96 116.02 35.71 61.53
N ARG A 97 116.44 36.87 62.06
CA ARG A 97 117.69 37.02 62.83
C ARG A 97 117.39 37.61 64.22
N THR A 98 118.10 37.12 65.24
CA THR A 98 117.97 37.57 66.64
C THR A 98 119.02 38.65 66.93
N THR A 99 118.60 39.82 67.40
CA THR A 99 119.51 40.92 67.78
C THR A 99 120.00 40.81 69.22
N PRO A 100 121.17 41.40 69.59
CA PRO A 100 121.81 41.23 70.92
C PRO A 100 121.04 41.74 72.15
N GLY A 101 119.80 42.22 72.00
CA GLY A 101 118.85 42.51 73.08
C GLY A 101 117.70 41.51 73.20
N GLY A 102 117.81 40.34 72.55
CA GLY A 102 116.83 39.24 72.67
C GLY A 102 115.60 39.30 71.75
N GLN A 103 115.40 40.35 70.96
CA GLN A 103 114.30 40.41 69.97
C GLN A 103 114.68 39.77 68.62
N ARG A 104 113.80 38.93 68.05
CA ARG A 104 113.90 38.39 66.68
C ARG A 104 113.19 39.31 65.69
N ARG A 105 113.91 39.77 64.66
CA ARG A 105 113.30 40.43 63.48
C ARG A 105 113.29 39.46 62.30
N CYS A 106 112.13 39.29 61.68
CA CYS A 106 111.92 38.46 60.51
C CYS A 106 111.58 39.32 59.28
N HIS A 107 112.15 39.01 58.12
CA HIS A 107 111.75 39.60 56.84
C HIS A 107 111.49 38.51 55.80
N ASN A 108 110.58 38.81 54.87
CA ASN A 108 110.14 37.90 53.82
C ASN A 108 110.95 38.13 52.55
N GLN A 109 111.60 37.08 52.04
CA GLN A 109 112.33 37.11 50.77
C GLN A 109 111.60 36.26 49.72
N ARG A 110 111.32 36.84 48.54
CA ARG A 110 110.64 36.13 47.43
C ARG A 110 111.68 35.48 46.52
N VAL A 111 111.62 34.16 46.37
CA VAL A 111 112.48 33.38 45.47
C VAL A 111 111.65 32.86 44.31
N CYS A 112 112.01 33.23 43.09
CA CYS A 112 111.35 32.81 41.86
C CYS A 112 112.19 31.78 41.11
N ARG A 113 111.55 30.75 40.53
CA ARG A 113 112.19 29.80 39.61
C ARG A 113 111.36 29.67 38.33
N MET A 114 112.05 29.66 37.19
CA MET A 114 111.45 29.40 35.88
C MET A 114 111.19 27.90 35.74
N GLN A 115 109.95 27.53 35.45
CA GLN A 115 109.57 26.15 35.22
C GLN A 115 109.43 25.94 33.69
N PRO A 116 110.15 24.97 33.09
CA PRO A 116 110.12 24.76 31.64
C PRO A 116 108.72 24.33 31.17
N GLY A 117 108.38 24.68 29.92
CA GLY A 117 107.11 24.32 29.30
C GLY A 117 106.92 22.81 29.23
N ARG A 118 105.67 22.34 29.38
CA ARG A 118 105.33 20.91 29.38
C ARG A 118 104.23 20.63 28.37
N ARG A 119 104.29 19.46 27.74
CA ARG A 119 103.23 18.99 26.85
C ARG A 119 102.09 18.43 27.70
N VAL A 120 100.96 19.13 27.70
CA VAL A 120 99.76 18.69 28.42
C VAL A 120 98.84 18.02 27.41
N CYS A 121 98.58 16.74 27.64
CA CYS A 121 97.58 16.00 26.89
C CYS A 121 96.31 15.91 27.71
N ARG A 122 95.18 16.31 27.12
CA ARG A 122 93.85 16.10 27.70
C ARG A 122 93.09 15.09 26.85
N THR A 123 92.58 14.05 27.49
CA THR A 123 91.68 13.10 26.84
C THR A 123 90.29 13.70 26.85
N THR A 124 89.70 13.93 25.68
CA THR A 124 88.30 14.32 25.57
C THR A 124 87.43 13.06 25.64
N PRO A 125 86.44 12.98 26.53
CA PRO A 125 85.57 11.81 26.63
C PRO A 125 84.76 11.61 25.33
N PRO A 126 84.29 10.38 25.05
CA PRO A 126 83.41 10.12 23.91
C PRO A 126 82.18 11.01 23.96
N THR A 127 81.79 11.57 22.80
CA THR A 127 80.59 12.42 22.69
C THR A 127 79.52 11.70 21.88
N ARG A 128 78.27 11.69 22.37
CA ARG A 128 77.12 11.17 21.65
C ARG A 128 76.62 12.23 20.67
N GLN A 129 76.82 11.99 19.37
CA GLN A 129 76.27 12.86 18.32
C GLN A 129 74.96 12.27 17.83
N CYS A 130 73.87 13.00 18.00
CA CYS A 130 72.56 12.62 17.48
C CYS A 130 72.20 13.49 16.28
N ARG A 131 71.73 12.86 15.20
CA ARG A 131 71.14 13.54 14.05
C ARG A 131 69.72 13.04 13.82
N GLN A 132 68.87 13.91 13.27
CA GLN A 132 67.54 13.49 12.83
C GLN A 132 67.65 12.99 11.39
N GLU A 133 67.23 11.74 11.18
CA GLU A 133 67.14 11.16 9.84
C GLU A 133 65.66 11.10 9.42
N PRO A 134 65.28 11.70 8.26
CA PRO A 134 63.94 11.56 7.74
C PRO A 134 63.70 10.13 7.26
N TYR A 135 62.53 9.59 7.54
CA TYR A 135 62.05 8.34 6.98
C TYR A 135 60.58 8.50 6.56
N ASN A 136 60.19 7.78 5.52
CA ASN A 136 58.80 7.79 5.04
C ASN A 136 58.02 6.71 5.77
N GLN A 137 56.98 7.09 6.49
CA GLN A 137 56.04 6.16 7.11
C GLN A 137 54.72 6.23 6.34
N ARG A 138 54.28 5.09 5.80
CA ARG A 138 52.94 4.97 5.20
C ARG A 138 51.93 4.85 6.33
N ILE A 139 51.10 5.87 6.50
CA ILE A 139 50.05 5.90 7.52
C ILE A 139 48.73 5.73 6.79
N CYS A 140 48.04 4.66 7.10
CA CYS A 140 46.72 4.36 6.59
C CYS A 140 45.69 4.66 7.66
N ARG A 141 44.59 5.31 7.27
CA ARG A 141 43.41 5.52 8.12
C ARG A 141 42.18 5.05 7.37
N THR A 142 41.25 4.43 8.09
CA THR A 142 39.93 4.10 7.55
C THR A 142 39.09 5.36 7.56
N VAL A 143 38.66 5.80 6.38
CA VAL A 143 37.73 6.92 6.23
C VAL A 143 36.36 6.39 5.83
N THR A 144 35.31 6.98 6.38
CA THR A 144 33.94 6.73 5.95
C THR A 144 33.62 7.68 4.81
N ARG A 145 33.28 7.14 3.64
CA ARG A 145 32.78 7.89 2.49
C ARG A 145 31.35 7.47 2.19
N TYR A 146 30.64 8.29 1.42
CA TYR A 146 29.26 8.01 1.03
C TYR A 146 29.18 7.84 -0.48
N ARG A 147 28.44 6.83 -0.92
CA ARG A 147 28.05 6.66 -2.32
C ARG A 147 26.53 6.73 -2.44
N GLN A 148 26.04 7.20 -3.58
CA GLN A 148 24.62 7.19 -3.87
C GLN A 148 24.22 5.81 -4.43
N GLU A 149 23.28 5.15 -3.77
CA GLU A 149 22.67 3.90 -4.26
C GLU A 149 21.18 4.11 -4.49
N ARG A 150 20.63 3.50 -5.53
CA ARG A 150 19.17 3.42 -5.72
C ARG A 150 18.64 2.24 -4.91
N ARG A 151 17.73 2.50 -3.97
CA ARG A 151 17.04 1.46 -3.20
C ARG A 151 15.54 1.51 -3.50
N ALA A 152 14.94 0.33 -3.58
CA ALA A 152 13.51 0.15 -3.75
C ALA A 152 12.81 0.36 -2.40
N TYR A 153 11.76 1.16 -2.39
CA TYR A 153 10.87 1.40 -1.26
C TYR A 153 9.45 1.06 -1.66
N THR A 154 8.77 0.24 -0.88
CA THR A 154 7.33 0.04 -1.02
C THR A 154 6.63 1.25 -0.41
N VAL A 155 5.86 1.97 -1.22
CA VAL A 155 5.06 3.12 -0.78
C VAL A 155 3.59 2.87 -1.07
N VAL A 156 2.71 3.41 -0.24
CA VAL A 156 1.27 3.39 -0.52
C VAL A 156 1.01 4.29 -1.72
N ASP A 157 0.44 3.71 -2.78
CA ASP A 157 0.07 4.41 -3.99
C ASP A 157 -1.33 5.02 -3.83
N HIS A 158 -2.29 4.19 -3.42
CA HIS A 158 -3.69 4.59 -3.28
C HIS A 158 -4.35 3.86 -2.11
N ARG A 159 -5.13 4.59 -1.31
CA ARG A 159 -5.94 4.05 -0.21
C ARG A 159 -7.42 4.23 -0.53
N THR A 160 -8.20 3.18 -0.35
CA THR A 160 -9.66 3.26 -0.48
C THR A 160 -10.31 2.88 0.83
N ASN A 161 -11.11 3.80 1.38
CA ASN A 161 -11.93 3.56 2.55
C ASN A 161 -13.39 3.51 2.12
N ALA A 162 -14.11 2.45 2.49
CA ALA A 162 -15.52 2.31 2.23
C ALA A 162 -16.31 2.19 3.54
N THR A 163 -17.30 3.04 3.70
CA THR A 163 -18.31 2.97 4.76
C THR A 163 -19.62 2.54 4.11
N VAL A 164 -20.10 1.36 4.48
CA VAL A 164 -21.35 0.79 3.96
C VAL A 164 -22.38 0.74 5.08
N LEU A 165 -23.53 1.35 4.87
CA LEU A 165 -24.63 1.38 5.84
C LEU A 165 -25.83 0.62 5.29
N PHE A 166 -26.28 -0.42 5.99
CA PHE A 166 -27.50 -1.15 5.70
C PHE A 166 -28.60 -0.79 6.70
N SER A 167 -29.72 -0.29 6.20
CA SER A 167 -30.91 0.06 6.95
C SER A 167 -32.07 -0.85 6.55
N PHE A 168 -32.48 -1.76 7.43
CA PHE A 168 -33.58 -2.69 7.16
C PHE A 168 -34.93 -2.03 7.50
N ILE A 169 -35.71 -1.74 6.46
CA ILE A 169 -37.03 -1.10 6.55
C ILE A 169 -38.08 -2.22 6.50
N ASN A 170 -38.91 -2.35 7.52
CA ASN A 170 -40.01 -3.34 7.59
C ASN A 170 -39.61 -4.83 7.69
N ALA A 171 -38.64 -5.18 8.54
CA ALA A 171 -38.28 -6.58 8.79
C ALA A 171 -39.33 -7.41 9.56
N THR A 172 -40.52 -6.87 9.82
CA THR A 172 -41.64 -7.59 10.45
C THR A 172 -42.33 -8.49 9.43
N VAL A 173 -41.59 -9.46 8.92
CA VAL A 173 -42.11 -10.60 8.19
C VAL A 173 -42.06 -11.77 9.15
N GLY A 174 -43.18 -12.47 9.34
CA GLY A 174 -43.25 -13.60 10.27
C GLY A 174 -42.18 -14.67 10.03
N GLY A 175 -41.81 -15.41 11.08
CA GLY A 175 -40.79 -16.47 11.03
C GLY A 175 -39.40 -16.03 11.45
N VAL A 176 -38.46 -16.98 11.45
CA VAL A 176 -37.05 -16.76 11.79
C VAL A 176 -36.36 -16.12 10.59
N THR A 177 -35.71 -14.97 10.82
CA THR A 177 -34.89 -14.30 9.81
C THR A 177 -33.43 -14.68 10.05
N ASP A 178 -32.75 -15.16 9.01
CA ASP A 178 -31.30 -15.37 9.01
C ASP A 178 -30.76 -14.97 7.64
N PHE A 179 -30.26 -13.74 7.56
CA PHE A 179 -29.77 -13.15 6.32
C PHE A 179 -28.32 -12.72 6.51
N SER A 180 -27.43 -13.19 5.64
CA SER A 180 -26.00 -12.91 5.73
C SER A 180 -25.56 -12.03 4.58
N ILE A 181 -24.87 -10.93 4.87
CA ILE A 181 -24.31 -10.04 3.86
C ILE A 181 -22.80 -10.01 4.03
N ASN A 182 -22.09 -10.28 2.94
CA ASN A 182 -20.65 -10.15 2.81
C ASN A 182 -20.35 -9.01 1.84
N ALA A 183 -19.57 -8.03 2.29
CA ALA A 183 -19.05 -6.96 1.46
C ALA A 183 -17.56 -7.18 1.21
N ASN A 184 -17.14 -7.05 -0.03
CA ASN A 184 -15.76 -7.20 -0.45
C ASN A 184 -15.30 -5.95 -1.19
N LEU A 185 -14.27 -5.29 -0.65
CA LEU A 185 -13.60 -4.17 -1.27
C LEU A 185 -12.30 -4.67 -1.92
N ASN A 186 -12.22 -4.54 -3.24
CA ASN A 186 -11.02 -4.83 -4.00
C ASN A 186 -10.58 -3.55 -4.72
N ARG A 187 -9.53 -2.91 -4.21
CA ARG A 187 -9.08 -1.57 -4.63
C ARG A 187 -10.23 -0.57 -4.47
N SER A 188 -10.86 -0.15 -5.56
CA SER A 188 -11.99 0.78 -5.58
C SER A 188 -13.33 0.12 -5.94
N GLN A 189 -13.35 -1.21 -6.11
CA GLN A 189 -14.54 -1.97 -6.45
C GLN A 189 -15.14 -2.59 -5.19
N LEU A 190 -16.31 -2.09 -4.81
CA LEU A 190 -17.11 -2.65 -3.73
C LEU A 190 -18.14 -3.62 -4.31
N THR A 191 -18.12 -4.85 -3.85
CA THR A 191 -19.05 -5.92 -4.26
C THR A 191 -19.77 -6.49 -3.05
N PHE A 192 -21.00 -6.91 -3.25
CA PHE A 192 -21.82 -7.51 -2.20
C PHE A 192 -22.25 -8.91 -2.61
N ARG A 193 -22.25 -9.81 -1.63
CA ARG A 193 -22.88 -11.13 -1.75
C ARG A 193 -23.78 -11.32 -0.55
N ALA A 194 -25.05 -11.58 -0.81
CA ALA A 194 -26.01 -11.86 0.23
C ALA A 194 -26.60 -13.26 0.09
N GLU A 195 -26.83 -13.90 1.23
CA GLU A 195 -27.39 -15.24 1.33
C GLU A 195 -28.47 -15.25 2.42
N ASP A 196 -29.66 -15.70 2.04
CA ASP A 196 -30.77 -15.96 2.95
C ASP A 196 -30.81 -17.43 3.35
N ASN A 197 -30.79 -17.68 4.65
CA ASN A 197 -31.00 -18.98 5.29
C ASN A 197 -32.32 -19.04 6.05
N SER A 198 -33.18 -18.03 5.91
CA SER A 198 -34.49 -17.97 6.55
C SER A 198 -35.42 -19.09 6.10
N SER A 199 -36.36 -19.47 6.97
CA SER A 199 -37.49 -20.34 6.63
C SER A 199 -38.80 -19.66 7.06
N PRO A 200 -39.65 -19.21 6.11
CA PRO A 200 -39.51 -19.33 4.65
C PRO A 200 -38.38 -18.45 4.07
N ARG A 201 -37.91 -18.79 2.87
CA ARG A 201 -36.91 -17.99 2.14
C ARG A 201 -37.41 -16.58 1.86
N ARG A 202 -36.50 -15.62 1.86
CA ARG A 202 -36.75 -14.19 1.74
C ARG A 202 -35.93 -13.55 0.63
N VAL A 203 -36.53 -12.56 0.00
CA VAL A 203 -35.90 -11.72 -1.03
C VAL A 203 -35.54 -10.39 -0.37
N ALA A 204 -34.26 -10.02 -0.46
CA ALA A 204 -33.78 -8.72 0.01
C ALA A 204 -33.73 -7.74 -1.16
N VAL A 205 -34.72 -6.86 -1.17
CA VAL A 205 -34.85 -5.81 -2.19
C VAL A 205 -34.15 -4.56 -1.70
N GLU A 206 -33.25 -4.04 -2.50
CA GLU A 206 -32.35 -2.94 -2.18
C GLU A 206 -32.75 -1.66 -2.92
N VAL A 207 -32.78 -0.56 -2.18
CA VAL A 207 -32.75 0.78 -2.73
C VAL A 207 -31.41 1.42 -2.37
N ARG A 208 -30.56 1.58 -3.39
CA ARG A 208 -29.18 2.06 -3.25
C ARG A 208 -29.07 3.57 -3.36
N ARG A 209 -28.24 4.17 -2.51
CA ARG A 209 -27.71 5.53 -2.68
C ARG A 209 -26.19 5.50 -2.51
N LEU A 210 -25.49 5.59 -3.63
CA LEU A 210 -24.04 5.61 -3.67
C LEU A 210 -23.51 7.04 -3.75
N SER A 211 -22.54 7.37 -2.90
CA SER A 211 -21.71 8.56 -3.01
C SER A 211 -20.24 8.18 -3.08
N HIS A 212 -19.52 8.73 -4.06
CA HIS A 212 -18.12 8.46 -4.31
C HIS A 212 -17.35 9.80 -4.32
N ASP A 213 -16.37 9.93 -3.44
CA ASP A 213 -15.51 11.12 -3.36
C ASP A 213 -14.04 10.71 -3.57
N ASN A 214 -13.40 11.30 -4.57
CA ASN A 214 -12.01 11.04 -4.93
C ASN A 214 -11.13 12.24 -4.55
N ARG A 215 -10.24 12.04 -3.58
CA ARG A 215 -9.34 13.06 -3.04
C ARG A 215 -7.88 12.66 -3.24
N GLY A 216 -7.38 12.83 -4.46
CA GLY A 216 -6.00 12.50 -4.80
C GLY A 216 -5.72 11.00 -4.67
N SER A 217 -4.80 10.62 -3.78
CA SER A 217 -4.43 9.22 -3.50
C SER A 217 -5.38 8.52 -2.51
N GLN A 218 -6.55 9.10 -2.26
CA GLN A 218 -7.58 8.55 -1.38
C GLN A 218 -8.92 8.52 -2.10
N THR A 219 -9.57 7.36 -2.08
CA THR A 219 -10.97 7.20 -2.47
C THR A 219 -11.81 6.94 -1.22
N VAL A 220 -12.90 7.69 -1.07
CA VAL A 220 -13.88 7.49 0.00
C VAL A 220 -15.20 7.07 -0.64
N ILE A 221 -15.65 5.87 -0.27
CA ILE A 221 -16.93 5.30 -0.73
C ILE A 221 -17.90 5.37 0.46
N ASN A 222 -19.00 6.09 0.30
CA ASN A 222 -20.10 6.09 1.26
C ASN A 222 -21.33 5.50 0.55
N ASP A 223 -21.72 4.28 0.94
CA ASP A 223 -22.79 3.54 0.28
C ASP A 223 -23.91 3.22 1.26
N ASN A 224 -25.10 3.78 1.02
CA ASN A 224 -26.25 3.63 1.89
C ASN A 224 -27.31 2.75 1.21
N HIS A 225 -27.64 1.66 1.88
CA HIS A 225 -28.51 0.58 1.43
C HIS A 225 -29.77 0.55 2.27
N ALA A 226 -30.91 0.93 1.69
CA ALA A 226 -32.21 0.69 2.30
C ALA A 226 -32.72 -0.69 1.83
N VAL A 227 -32.85 -1.64 2.76
CA VAL A 227 -33.20 -3.03 2.44
C VAL A 227 -34.60 -3.35 2.97
N THR A 228 -35.47 -3.82 2.08
CA THR A 228 -36.78 -4.36 2.43
C THR A 228 -36.78 -5.87 2.20
N LEU A 229 -37.27 -6.63 3.19
CA LEU A 229 -37.35 -8.09 3.11
C LEU A 229 -38.78 -8.48 2.74
N HIS A 230 -38.92 -9.35 1.74
CA HIS A 230 -40.19 -9.97 1.33
C HIS A 230 -40.08 -11.48 1.42
N THR A 231 -41.18 -12.20 1.66
CA THR A 231 -41.15 -13.66 1.47
C THR A 231 -40.99 -13.97 -0.02
N ALA A 232 -40.18 -14.98 -0.37
CA ALA A 232 -39.96 -15.35 -1.77
C ALA A 232 -41.26 -15.72 -2.48
N SER A 233 -42.17 -16.41 -1.78
CA SER A 233 -43.49 -16.76 -2.30
C SER A 233 -44.36 -15.55 -2.62
N GLU A 234 -44.28 -14.48 -1.83
CA GLU A 234 -45.05 -13.25 -2.08
C GLU A 234 -44.42 -12.44 -3.21
N PHE A 235 -43.10 -12.25 -3.14
CA PHE A 235 -42.34 -11.44 -4.10
C PHE A 235 -42.40 -12.02 -5.52
N PHE A 236 -42.23 -13.34 -5.66
CA PHE A 236 -42.29 -14.01 -6.96
C PHE A 236 -43.68 -14.55 -7.30
N SER A 237 -44.73 -14.16 -6.57
CA SER A 237 -46.08 -14.67 -6.84
C SER A 237 -46.55 -14.34 -8.26
N ALA A 238 -46.18 -13.16 -8.78
CA ALA A 238 -46.48 -12.74 -10.15
C ALA A 238 -45.79 -13.60 -11.22
N LEU A 239 -44.61 -14.16 -10.93
CA LEU A 239 -43.83 -14.99 -11.86
C LEU A 239 -44.18 -16.48 -11.76
N THR A 240 -44.60 -16.93 -10.58
CA THR A 240 -44.93 -18.35 -10.34
C THR A 240 -46.38 -18.70 -10.72
N THR A 241 -47.24 -17.70 -10.88
CA THR A 241 -48.62 -17.89 -11.33
C THR A 241 -48.65 -17.84 -12.86
N PRO A 242 -49.13 -18.90 -13.56
CA PRO A 242 -49.22 -18.88 -15.01
C PRO A 242 -50.04 -17.69 -15.52
N LEU A 243 -49.51 -16.99 -16.51
CA LEU A 243 -50.19 -15.85 -17.12
C LEU A 243 -51.38 -16.34 -17.95
N VAL A 244 -52.59 -15.97 -17.53
CA VAL A 244 -53.82 -16.31 -18.24
C VAL A 244 -54.46 -15.04 -18.77
N ALA A 245 -54.70 -14.99 -20.08
CA ALA A 245 -55.34 -13.84 -20.72
C ALA A 245 -56.80 -14.11 -21.08
N ALA A 246 -57.67 -13.20 -20.66
CA ALA A 246 -59.07 -13.13 -21.04
C ALA A 246 -59.33 -11.90 -21.92
N GLU A 247 -60.16 -12.05 -22.95
CA GLU A 247 -60.64 -10.90 -23.72
C GLU A 247 -61.61 -10.10 -22.87
N VAL A 248 -61.34 -8.79 -22.78
CA VAL A 248 -62.28 -7.82 -22.22
C VAL A 248 -62.88 -7.08 -23.41
N THR A 249 -64.19 -6.81 -23.36
CA THR A 249 -64.89 -6.08 -24.42
C THR A 249 -64.22 -4.72 -24.70
N GLY A 250 -64.21 -4.33 -25.99
CA GLY A 250 -63.69 -3.03 -26.43
C GLY A 250 -62.17 -2.97 -26.64
N GLY A 251 -61.57 -4.03 -27.18
CA GLY A 251 -60.13 -4.04 -27.52
C GLY A 251 -59.18 -4.04 -26.31
N ASN A 252 -59.67 -4.47 -25.14
CA ASN A 252 -58.89 -4.60 -23.91
C ASN A 252 -58.50 -6.07 -23.67
N LEU A 253 -57.28 -6.29 -23.19
CA LEU A 253 -56.80 -7.60 -22.74
C LEU A 253 -56.64 -7.58 -21.24
N ALA A 254 -57.32 -8.46 -20.52
CA ALA A 254 -57.03 -8.69 -19.10
C ALA A 254 -56.07 -9.87 -18.99
N VAL A 255 -54.90 -9.62 -18.42
CA VAL A 255 -53.94 -10.67 -18.07
C VAL A 255 -54.01 -10.87 -16.56
N THR A 256 -54.46 -12.04 -16.13
CA THR A 256 -54.44 -12.45 -14.73
C THR A 256 -53.02 -12.87 -14.35
N THR A 257 -52.52 -12.30 -13.26
CA THR A 257 -51.19 -12.53 -12.71
C THR A 257 -51.30 -12.93 -11.24
N GLY A 258 -50.17 -13.30 -10.62
CA GLY A 258 -50.07 -13.36 -9.16
C GLY A 258 -50.16 -11.97 -8.51
N LYS A 259 -49.87 -11.87 -7.20
CA LYS A 259 -49.90 -10.59 -6.49
C LYS A 259 -48.76 -9.71 -6.99
N LEU A 260 -49.15 -8.62 -7.59
CA LEU A 260 -48.30 -7.55 -8.09
C LEU A 260 -48.04 -6.50 -6.99
N SER A 261 -48.52 -6.69 -5.76
CA SER A 261 -48.39 -5.70 -4.69
C SER A 261 -46.93 -5.37 -4.30
N ALA A 262 -45.96 -6.19 -4.72
CA ALA A 262 -44.52 -5.96 -4.60
C ALA A 262 -43.92 -5.11 -5.77
N LEU A 263 -44.74 -4.68 -6.74
CA LEU A 263 -44.39 -4.23 -8.10
C LEU A 263 -43.54 -2.98 -8.27
N LYS A 264 -43.12 -2.27 -7.23
CA LYS A 264 -42.33 -1.02 -7.45
C LYS A 264 -41.04 -1.27 -8.26
N ASN A 265 -40.66 -2.53 -8.47
CA ASN A 265 -39.41 -2.95 -9.09
C ASN A 265 -39.55 -3.95 -10.26
N GLU A 266 -40.75 -4.26 -10.75
CA GLU A 266 -40.89 -5.10 -11.95
C GLU A 266 -41.07 -4.24 -13.20
N SER A 267 -40.62 -4.78 -14.33
CA SER A 267 -40.87 -4.23 -15.66
C SER A 267 -41.90 -5.12 -16.36
N LEU A 268 -42.91 -4.47 -16.93
CA LEU A 268 -43.93 -5.13 -17.74
C LEU A 268 -43.61 -4.83 -19.20
N THR A 269 -43.35 -5.87 -19.98
CA THR A 269 -43.05 -5.73 -21.41
C THR A 269 -44.15 -6.38 -22.22
N LEU A 270 -44.54 -5.71 -23.29
CA LEU A 270 -45.61 -6.14 -24.17
C LEU A 270 -45.09 -6.12 -25.59
N ARG A 271 -45.28 -7.22 -26.30
CA ARG A 271 -45.02 -7.36 -27.72
C ARG A 271 -46.29 -7.78 -28.43
N ILE A 272 -46.69 -7.03 -29.45
CA ILE A 272 -47.86 -7.30 -30.28
C ILE A 272 -47.40 -7.40 -31.74
N ALA A 273 -47.70 -8.54 -32.37
CA ALA A 273 -47.49 -8.77 -33.78
C ALA A 273 -48.80 -9.07 -34.50
N VAL A 274 -49.00 -8.50 -35.69
CA VAL A 274 -50.18 -8.72 -36.53
C VAL A 274 -49.70 -9.22 -37.88
N ASN A 275 -50.16 -10.41 -38.29
CA ASN A 275 -49.71 -11.05 -39.53
C ASN A 275 -48.16 -11.12 -39.62
N GLY A 276 -47.49 -11.36 -38.49
CA GLY A 276 -46.03 -11.41 -38.39
C GLY A 276 -45.31 -10.05 -38.28
N ALA A 277 -45.99 -8.93 -38.55
CA ALA A 277 -45.40 -7.60 -38.39
C ALA A 277 -45.53 -7.10 -36.95
N ILE A 278 -44.42 -6.73 -36.32
CA ILE A 278 -44.39 -6.17 -34.96
C ILE A 278 -45.00 -4.76 -35.00
N ARG A 279 -46.07 -4.54 -34.24
CA ARG A 279 -46.76 -3.25 -34.10
C ARG A 279 -46.38 -2.53 -32.81
N PHE A 280 -46.02 -3.29 -31.79
CA PHE A 280 -45.64 -2.79 -30.48
C PHE A 280 -44.64 -3.75 -29.84
N ASP A 281 -43.54 -3.27 -29.27
CA ASP A 281 -42.54 -4.08 -28.57
C ASP A 281 -41.73 -3.19 -27.63
N ARG A 282 -42.19 -3.03 -26.38
CA ARG A 282 -41.50 -2.24 -25.35
C ARG A 282 -42.04 -2.50 -23.94
N GLU A 283 -41.32 -1.93 -22.98
CA GLU A 283 -41.79 -1.76 -21.61
C GLU A 283 -43.00 -0.81 -21.54
N LEU A 284 -43.97 -1.17 -20.70
CA LEU A 284 -45.20 -0.44 -20.45
C LEU A 284 -44.98 0.61 -19.36
N ASN A 285 -45.44 1.83 -19.62
CA ASN A 285 -45.48 2.87 -18.60
C ASN A 285 -46.64 2.63 -17.63
N PRO A 286 -46.56 3.05 -16.36
CA PRO A 286 -47.65 2.90 -15.39
C PRO A 286 -49.01 3.48 -15.81
N GLY A 287 -49.04 4.44 -16.75
CA GLY A 287 -50.27 5.02 -17.29
C GLY A 287 -50.89 4.25 -18.47
N GLU A 288 -50.23 3.19 -18.95
CA GLU A 288 -50.63 2.43 -20.14
C GLU A 288 -51.40 1.14 -19.81
N TYR A 289 -51.47 0.80 -18.53
CA TYR A 289 -52.21 -0.33 -18.01
C TYR A 289 -52.99 0.06 -16.76
N GLN A 290 -53.98 -0.74 -16.42
CA GLN A 290 -54.69 -0.63 -15.14
C GLN A 290 -54.54 -1.94 -14.38
N THR A 291 -54.21 -1.85 -13.10
CA THR A 291 -54.22 -3.02 -12.21
C THR A 291 -55.56 -3.09 -11.50
N VAL A 292 -56.26 -4.20 -11.61
CA VAL A 292 -57.54 -4.48 -10.94
C VAL A 292 -57.41 -5.74 -10.12
N VAL A 293 -57.92 -5.74 -8.89
CA VAL A 293 -57.95 -6.95 -8.06
C VAL A 293 -59.24 -7.71 -8.36
N PHE A 294 -59.13 -8.98 -8.77
CA PHE A 294 -60.25 -9.86 -9.07
C PHE A 294 -60.02 -11.23 -8.45
N ASN A 295 -60.95 -11.72 -7.61
CA ASN A 295 -60.85 -13.02 -6.93
C ASN A 295 -59.49 -13.28 -6.22
N SER A 296 -58.97 -12.28 -5.51
CA SER A 296 -57.66 -12.34 -4.82
C SER A 296 -56.43 -12.46 -5.74
N GLN A 297 -56.61 -12.36 -7.05
CA GLN A 297 -55.55 -12.22 -8.04
C GLN A 297 -55.52 -10.77 -8.55
N GLU A 298 -54.36 -10.34 -9.04
CA GLU A 298 -54.25 -9.05 -9.72
C GLU A 298 -54.38 -9.28 -11.23
N GLN A 299 -55.13 -8.42 -11.89
CA GLN A 299 -55.33 -8.42 -13.32
C GLN A 299 -54.77 -7.13 -13.90
N ILE A 300 -53.97 -7.27 -14.95
CA ILE A 300 -53.45 -6.15 -15.72
C ILE A 300 -54.36 -5.98 -16.94
N ILE A 301 -55.08 -4.88 -16.99
CA ILE A 301 -55.92 -4.49 -18.12
C ILE A 301 -55.08 -3.64 -19.07
N LEU A 302 -54.93 -4.14 -20.30
CA LEU A 302 -54.13 -3.55 -21.37
C LEU A 302 -55.04 -3.12 -22.53
N PRO A 303 -55.08 -1.82 -22.88
CA PRO A 303 -55.84 -1.34 -24.04
C PRO A 303 -55.08 -1.61 -25.35
N ILE A 304 -54.94 -2.90 -25.70
CA ILE A 304 -54.09 -3.36 -26.81
C ILE A 304 -54.46 -2.73 -28.16
N ALA A 305 -55.75 -2.47 -28.41
CA ALA A 305 -56.20 -1.81 -29.64
C ALA A 305 -55.64 -0.38 -29.75
N ARG A 306 -55.60 0.35 -28.64
CA ARG A 306 -55.04 1.70 -28.56
C ARG A 306 -53.51 1.68 -28.61
N LEU A 307 -52.87 0.74 -27.92
CA LEU A 307 -51.41 0.68 -27.84
C LEU A 307 -50.76 0.34 -29.19
N ALA A 308 -51.37 -0.56 -29.96
CA ALA A 308 -50.83 -1.04 -31.23
C ALA A 308 -51.60 -0.54 -32.47
N ASN A 309 -52.54 0.40 -32.31
CA ASN A 309 -53.42 0.91 -33.37
C ASN A 309 -54.09 -0.21 -34.18
N LEU A 310 -54.69 -1.18 -33.48
CA LEU A 310 -55.31 -2.35 -34.09
C LEU A 310 -56.74 -2.04 -34.53
N SER A 311 -57.16 -2.61 -35.66
CA SER A 311 -58.53 -2.55 -36.15
C SER A 311 -59.33 -3.77 -35.70
N THR A 312 -60.65 -3.61 -35.53
CA THR A 312 -61.56 -4.74 -35.27
C THR A 312 -61.44 -5.79 -36.38
N GLY A 313 -61.32 -7.06 -35.99
CA GLY A 313 -61.15 -8.21 -36.86
C GLY A 313 -59.70 -8.65 -37.08
N GLU A 314 -58.70 -7.84 -36.69
CA GLU A 314 -57.30 -8.23 -36.82
C GLU A 314 -56.92 -9.35 -35.84
N VAL A 315 -56.12 -10.32 -36.31
CA VAL A 315 -55.55 -11.38 -35.46
C VAL A 315 -54.18 -10.94 -34.98
N ALA A 316 -54.03 -10.80 -33.67
CA ALA A 316 -52.79 -10.40 -33.02
C ALA A 316 -52.18 -11.57 -32.23
N ASP A 317 -50.87 -11.75 -32.38
CA ASP A 317 -50.03 -12.54 -31.50
C ASP A 317 -49.45 -11.59 -30.44
N ILE A 318 -49.85 -11.81 -29.18
CA ILE A 318 -49.56 -10.92 -28.06
C ILE A 318 -48.69 -11.67 -27.08
N THR A 319 -47.42 -11.29 -26.97
CA THR A 319 -46.51 -11.79 -25.95
C THR A 319 -46.46 -10.79 -24.80
N PHE A 320 -46.90 -11.23 -23.63
CA PHE A 320 -46.79 -10.47 -22.39
C PHE A 320 -45.69 -11.07 -21.53
N ARG A 321 -44.84 -10.21 -20.97
CA ARG A 321 -43.70 -10.62 -20.15
C ARG A 321 -43.61 -9.75 -18.91
N ILE A 322 -43.55 -10.40 -17.76
CA ILE A 322 -43.27 -9.78 -16.46
C ILE A 322 -41.84 -10.13 -16.10
N SER A 323 -41.03 -9.15 -15.72
CA SER A 323 -39.68 -9.44 -15.24
C SER A 323 -39.29 -8.56 -14.06
N THR A 324 -38.51 -9.12 -13.15
CA THR A 324 -38.00 -8.39 -11.99
C THR A 324 -36.55 -7.97 -12.22
N ASP A 325 -36.21 -6.73 -11.87
CA ASP A 325 -34.84 -6.23 -11.97
C ASP A 325 -33.91 -6.92 -10.96
N ARG A 326 -33.07 -7.83 -11.47
CA ARG A 326 -32.07 -8.58 -10.71
C ARG A 326 -31.11 -7.67 -9.94
N THR A 327 -30.81 -6.48 -10.46
CA THR A 327 -29.83 -5.56 -9.87
C THR A 327 -30.33 -4.92 -8.57
N LYS A 328 -31.64 -4.97 -8.32
CA LYS A 328 -32.27 -4.50 -7.07
C LYS A 328 -32.41 -5.59 -6.01
N VAL A 329 -31.96 -6.83 -6.28
CA VAL A 329 -32.05 -7.93 -5.33
C VAL A 329 -30.66 -8.38 -4.88
N LEU A 330 -30.36 -8.17 -3.60
CA LEU A 330 -29.05 -8.47 -3.01
C LEU A 330 -28.70 -9.96 -3.10
N ASN A 331 -29.68 -10.83 -2.87
CA ASN A 331 -29.52 -12.28 -2.87
C ASN A 331 -30.05 -12.94 -4.15
N HIS A 332 -29.96 -12.26 -5.31
CA HIS A 332 -30.51 -12.74 -6.57
C HIS A 332 -29.94 -14.11 -7.00
N ALA A 333 -28.71 -14.44 -6.61
CA ALA A 333 -28.10 -15.73 -6.95
C ALA A 333 -28.84 -16.95 -6.35
N GLN A 334 -29.75 -16.75 -5.38
CA GLN A 334 -30.53 -17.82 -4.75
C GLN A 334 -31.84 -18.13 -5.48
N PHE A 335 -32.21 -17.36 -6.51
CA PHE A 335 -33.46 -17.51 -7.24
C PHE A 335 -33.20 -17.66 -8.74
N ILE A 336 -34.05 -18.44 -9.40
CA ILE A 336 -33.90 -18.81 -10.82
C ILE A 336 -34.94 -18.09 -11.68
N ASP A 337 -36.14 -17.87 -11.12
CA ASP A 337 -37.27 -17.29 -11.83
C ASP A 337 -37.26 -15.77 -11.70
N TRP A 338 -36.90 -15.10 -12.79
CA TRP A 338 -36.78 -13.63 -12.87
C TRP A 338 -37.66 -13.03 -13.96
N GLU A 339 -38.23 -13.88 -14.79
CA GLU A 339 -39.02 -13.53 -15.94
C GLU A 339 -40.07 -14.62 -16.14
N GLU A 340 -41.31 -14.21 -16.36
CA GLU A 340 -42.39 -15.08 -16.81
C GLU A 340 -43.00 -14.46 -18.05
N SER A 341 -43.28 -15.28 -19.06
CA SER A 341 -43.86 -14.79 -20.31
C SER A 341 -44.88 -15.76 -20.89
N ALA A 342 -45.92 -15.20 -21.48
CA ALA A 342 -46.94 -15.97 -22.18
C ALA A 342 -47.30 -15.31 -23.50
N THR A 343 -47.59 -16.13 -24.49
CA THR A 343 -48.03 -15.67 -25.81
C THR A 343 -49.47 -16.08 -26.03
N PHE A 344 -50.30 -15.11 -26.41
CA PHE A 344 -51.72 -15.26 -26.64
C PHE A 344 -52.03 -14.87 -28.07
N ARG A 345 -52.75 -15.73 -28.80
CA ARG A 345 -53.30 -15.39 -30.11
C ARG A 345 -54.77 -15.00 -29.95
N ARG A 346 -55.15 -13.80 -30.37
CA ARG A 346 -56.48 -13.22 -30.16
C ARG A 346 -56.97 -12.45 -31.38
N VAL A 347 -58.29 -12.37 -31.53
CA VAL A 347 -58.93 -11.55 -32.56
C VAL A 347 -59.43 -10.28 -31.90
N VAL A 348 -59.02 -9.11 -32.39
CA VAL A 348 -59.47 -7.84 -31.83
C VAL A 348 -60.95 -7.67 -32.12
N ARG A 349 -61.80 -7.67 -31.09
CA ARG A 349 -63.25 -7.50 -31.21
C ARG A 349 -63.68 -6.07 -30.93
#